data_AF-A0A1Y4GUC3-F1
#
_entry.id   AF-A0A1Y4GUC3-F1
#
_cell.length_a   1.000
_cell.length_b   1.000
_cell.length_c   1.000
_cell.angle_alpha   90.00
_cell.angle_beta   90.00
_cell.angle_gamma   90.00
#
_symmetry.space_group_name_H-M   'P 1'
#
loop_
_entity.id
_entity.type
_entity.pdbx_description
1 polymer ?
#
loop_
_entity_poly.entity_id
_entity_poly.type
_entity_poly.pdbx_seq_one_letter_code
_entity_poly.pdbx_strand_id
1 'polypeptide(L)'
;MNQIDQQPAVTETIAETIGAGESYIYTFETKADLSESGSYTIKAWSNLENDDIADNDTSTVSVRHFGPAKVPYFNGFEDAYSREAIKYFDLNFDEADGGNGCWAIEANSWFSSFSRTGDYAMIYWYSSNNVGDDWFILEPIQLKAGYYSLKFWYSSFSYDEKFAVYYGTEATPEAMTTKVVEYAPFNTDEYMESASVVHIEEDGVYYFGFHAFSDANKNVICIDDISLEEIDMLGNDLAVTNLTSPVNEYVSSQQSQDISFSVINNSVNTITNASVEVAVDGTVVETFDIESIEPQETKNYVCEQALASLSSGGHTLTITIENEGSENLENNTLEVEFTVVKNPVMYYDFETRTVPEELTLRAEDGATVNSSLNDIFPNNEPWNVIEINEHPTFGSWMLTAASWFTTVVPADRWCIFPQIGVTSDNADMVWSAMSGDAGEDFAEDYEIMVSTTDAEPESFTSILTVTDENFATNPSTRGVDLGAYKGQNIYVAIRLTTTDGYMLSIDNIGFYGDIVKGGSSVESVAADGRLWVSAGQVVCSAEQVDRIVVFDASGRQVAGCENQSTLDVDHLSSGVYLVRAMADGQVLQTKSIK
;
A
#
# COMPACT_ATOMS: atom_id res chain seq x y z
N MET A 1 -37.57 -23.81 31.83
CA MET A 1 -37.13 -24.20 30.47
C MET A 1 -35.89 -23.40 30.10
N ASN A 2 -35.02 -23.95 29.24
CA ASN A 2 -33.84 -23.27 28.70
C ASN A 2 -33.72 -23.56 27.19
N GLN A 3 -33.30 -22.57 26.40
CA GLN A 3 -33.08 -22.67 24.96
C GLN A 3 -31.81 -21.90 24.55
N ILE A 4 -31.07 -22.47 23.59
CA ILE A 4 -29.89 -21.85 22.97
C ILE A 4 -30.22 -21.58 21.49
N ASP A 5 -29.98 -20.38 20.99
CA ASP A 5 -30.06 -20.02 19.54
C ASP A 5 -31.24 -20.63 18.78
N GLN A 6 -32.43 -20.53 19.38
CA GLN A 6 -33.70 -21.06 18.85
C GLN A 6 -33.76 -22.59 18.66
N GLN A 7 -32.77 -23.35 19.13
CA GLN A 7 -32.77 -24.81 19.19
C GLN A 7 -33.89 -25.34 20.11
N PRO A 8 -34.26 -26.64 20.05
CA PRO A 8 -35.28 -27.20 20.92
C PRO A 8 -35.02 -26.92 22.41
N ALA A 9 -36.06 -26.48 23.13
CA ALA A 9 -35.94 -26.11 24.53
C ALA A 9 -35.79 -27.34 25.44
N VAL A 10 -34.85 -27.26 26.36
CA VAL A 10 -34.72 -28.19 27.49
C VAL A 10 -35.77 -27.83 28.55
N THR A 11 -36.52 -28.84 29.00
CA THR A 11 -37.53 -28.68 30.05
C THR A 11 -37.17 -29.53 31.26
N GLU A 12 -37.07 -28.89 32.42
CA GLU A 12 -36.87 -29.54 33.71
C GLU A 12 -37.88 -28.97 34.72
N THR A 13 -38.19 -29.73 35.77
CA THR A 13 -39.22 -29.39 36.76
C THR A 13 -38.60 -29.05 38.10
N ILE A 14 -38.90 -27.86 38.62
CA ILE A 14 -38.57 -27.48 40.00
C ILE A 14 -39.60 -28.14 40.93
N ALA A 15 -39.16 -29.11 41.74
CA ALA A 15 -40.03 -29.84 42.67
C ALA A 15 -40.22 -29.13 44.03
N GLU A 16 -39.39 -28.12 44.31
CA GLU A 16 -39.43 -27.34 45.55
C GLU A 16 -40.57 -26.31 45.56
N THR A 17 -41.12 -26.05 46.74
CA THR A 17 -42.11 -24.98 46.92
C THR A 17 -41.40 -23.65 47.11
N ILE A 18 -41.66 -22.68 46.23
CA ILE A 18 -41.11 -21.32 46.32
C ILE A 18 -42.17 -20.42 46.98
N GLY A 19 -41.88 -19.87 48.16
CA GLY A 19 -42.79 -18.99 48.88
C GLY A 19 -42.93 -17.61 48.25
N ALA A 20 -43.99 -16.88 48.63
CA ALA A 20 -44.21 -15.52 48.16
C ALA A 20 -43.07 -14.58 48.61
N GLY A 21 -42.38 -13.97 47.64
CA GLY A 21 -41.24 -13.09 47.88
C GLY A 21 -39.91 -13.82 48.11
N GLU A 22 -39.88 -15.15 47.98
CA GLU A 22 -38.66 -15.95 48.04
C GLU A 22 -38.04 -16.12 46.65
N SER A 23 -36.72 -16.27 46.61
CA SER A 23 -35.97 -16.55 45.38
C SER A 23 -35.41 -17.97 45.44
N TYR A 24 -35.31 -18.61 44.28
CA TYR A 24 -34.74 -19.96 44.15
C TYR A 24 -33.70 -19.97 43.03
N ILE A 25 -32.50 -20.49 43.32
CA ILE A 25 -31.44 -20.67 42.33
C ILE A 25 -31.59 -22.08 41.76
N TYR A 26 -31.83 -22.18 40.46
CA TYR A 26 -31.92 -23.45 39.76
C TYR A 26 -30.76 -23.64 38.79
N THR A 27 -30.15 -24.81 38.81
CA THR A 27 -29.12 -25.23 37.86
C THR A 27 -29.68 -26.38 37.03
N PHE A 28 -29.70 -26.24 35.71
CA PHE A 28 -30.16 -27.29 34.81
C PHE A 28 -29.22 -28.50 34.87
N GLU A 29 -29.77 -29.72 34.92
CA GLU A 29 -28.99 -30.96 34.84
C GLU A 29 -28.48 -31.21 33.42
N THR A 30 -29.30 -30.85 32.42
CA THR A 30 -28.92 -30.90 31.01
C THR A 30 -28.02 -29.72 30.68
N LYS A 31 -26.78 -30.01 30.29
CA LYS A 31 -25.80 -28.98 29.94
C LYS A 31 -26.11 -28.36 28.58
N ALA A 32 -25.86 -27.05 28.49
CA ALA A 32 -25.77 -26.33 27.23
C ALA A 32 -24.54 -26.79 26.44
N ASP A 33 -24.70 -27.05 25.15
CA ASP A 33 -23.56 -27.25 24.24
C ASP A 33 -23.16 -25.90 23.65
N LEU A 34 -21.98 -25.44 24.05
CA LEU A 34 -21.37 -24.20 23.59
C LEU A 34 -19.99 -24.50 22.96
N SER A 35 -19.77 -25.71 22.44
CA SER A 35 -18.44 -26.20 22.06
C SER A 35 -17.84 -25.52 20.81
N GLU A 36 -18.68 -24.92 19.96
CA GLU A 36 -18.24 -24.17 18.79
C GLU A 36 -17.96 -22.70 19.16
N SER A 37 -16.95 -22.09 18.54
CA SER A 37 -16.74 -20.65 18.68
C SER A 37 -17.95 -19.90 18.11
N GLY A 38 -18.49 -18.94 18.87
CA GLY A 38 -19.65 -18.18 18.43
C GLY A 38 -20.36 -17.48 19.57
N SER A 39 -21.32 -16.63 19.19
CA SER A 39 -22.24 -15.99 20.13
C SER A 39 -23.50 -16.82 20.27
N TYR A 40 -23.83 -17.16 21.50
CA TYR A 40 -24.98 -17.95 21.90
C TYR A 40 -25.97 -17.10 22.68
N THR A 41 -27.23 -17.11 22.27
CA THR A 41 -28.32 -16.53 23.05
C THR A 41 -28.94 -17.62 23.92
N ILE A 42 -28.74 -17.51 25.23
CA ILE A 42 -29.32 -18.40 26.23
C ILE A 42 -30.59 -17.75 26.77
N LYS A 43 -31.72 -18.39 26.55
CA LYS A 43 -33.04 -17.96 27.02
C LYS A 43 -33.57 -18.95 28.05
N ALA A 44 -33.83 -18.47 29.26
CA ALA A 44 -34.47 -19.26 30.32
C ALA A 44 -35.83 -18.67 30.68
N TRP A 45 -36.84 -19.52 30.89
CA TRP A 45 -38.15 -19.07 31.34
C TRP A 45 -38.87 -20.07 32.25
N SER A 46 -39.67 -19.53 33.17
CA SER A 46 -40.66 -20.29 33.94
C SER A 46 -41.89 -20.61 33.10
N ASN A 47 -42.59 -21.68 33.46
CA ASN A 47 -43.89 -22.01 32.89
C ASN A 47 -44.72 -22.67 33.99
N LEU A 48 -45.53 -21.85 34.65
CA LEU A 48 -46.38 -22.25 35.75
C LEU A 48 -47.85 -22.18 35.33
N GLU A 49 -48.62 -23.22 35.64
CA GLU A 49 -50.05 -23.24 35.34
C GLU A 49 -50.80 -22.18 36.16
N ASN A 50 -51.58 -21.34 35.49
CA ASN A 50 -52.29 -20.18 36.06
C ASN A 50 -51.38 -19.00 36.47
N ASP A 51 -50.21 -18.86 35.84
CA ASP A 51 -49.51 -17.58 35.83
C ASP A 51 -50.15 -16.64 34.80
N ASP A 52 -50.63 -15.49 35.27
CA ASP A 52 -51.38 -14.51 34.46
C ASP A 52 -50.45 -13.48 33.78
N ILE A 53 -49.15 -13.41 34.12
CA ILE A 53 -48.23 -12.37 33.65
C ILE A 53 -46.98 -12.98 32.98
N ALA A 54 -47.18 -13.64 31.83
CA ALA A 54 -46.09 -14.30 31.09
C ALA A 54 -44.89 -13.39 30.71
N ASP A 55 -45.08 -12.07 30.69
CA ASP A 55 -44.03 -11.11 30.33
C ASP A 55 -42.87 -11.06 31.35
N ASN A 56 -43.09 -11.50 32.60
CA ASN A 56 -42.06 -11.49 33.63
C ASN A 56 -41.36 -12.85 33.81
N ASP A 57 -41.74 -13.87 33.04
CA ASP A 57 -41.25 -15.24 33.20
C ASP A 57 -39.90 -15.50 32.51
N THR A 58 -39.46 -14.58 31.66
CA THR A 58 -38.34 -14.81 30.73
C THR A 58 -37.12 -13.98 31.08
N SER A 59 -35.97 -14.62 31.12
CA SER A 59 -34.67 -13.97 31.08
C SER A 59 -33.88 -14.43 29.86
N THR A 60 -33.04 -13.54 29.31
CA THR A 60 -32.21 -13.83 28.15
C THR A 60 -30.84 -13.21 28.36
N VAL A 61 -29.79 -13.97 28.05
CA VAL A 61 -28.41 -13.53 28.08
C VAL A 61 -27.72 -13.97 26.80
N SER A 62 -26.84 -13.13 26.27
CA SER A 62 -25.93 -13.50 25.19
C SER A 62 -24.57 -13.85 25.78
N VAL A 63 -24.04 -15.02 25.44
CA VAL A 63 -22.75 -15.54 25.89
C VAL A 63 -21.93 -15.86 24.65
N ARG A 64 -20.69 -15.42 24.57
CA ARG A 64 -19.79 -15.76 23.45
C ARG A 64 -18.77 -16.80 23.91
N HIS A 65 -18.63 -17.90 23.16
CA HIS A 65 -17.56 -18.87 23.34
C HIS A 65 -16.51 -18.67 22.24
N PHE A 66 -15.24 -18.81 22.60
CA PHE A 66 -14.16 -18.96 21.64
C PHE A 66 -13.45 -20.27 21.98
N GLY A 67 -13.53 -21.23 21.06
CA GLY A 67 -12.58 -22.31 20.98
C GLY A 67 -11.18 -21.75 20.68
N PRO A 68 -10.14 -22.59 20.80
CA PRO A 68 -8.77 -22.17 20.53
C PRO A 68 -8.61 -21.52 19.15
N ALA A 69 -7.80 -20.48 19.08
CA ALA A 69 -7.36 -19.89 17.83
C ALA A 69 -6.61 -20.91 16.96
N LYS A 70 -6.45 -20.63 15.67
CA LYS A 70 -5.82 -21.54 14.70
C LYS A 70 -4.71 -20.79 13.96
N VAL A 71 -3.76 -21.53 13.40
CA VAL A 71 -2.73 -20.99 12.51
C VAL A 71 -3.26 -20.87 11.05
N PRO A 72 -2.82 -19.88 10.25
CA PRO A 72 -1.96 -18.76 10.65
C PRO A 72 -2.68 -17.87 11.66
N TYR A 73 -1.97 -17.51 12.73
CA TYR A 73 -2.48 -16.71 13.84
C TYR A 73 -1.82 -15.35 13.79
N PHE A 74 -2.62 -14.29 14.00
CA PHE A 74 -2.14 -12.91 14.11
C PHE A 74 -2.91 -12.19 15.21
N ASN A 75 -2.21 -11.41 16.03
CA ASN A 75 -2.80 -10.57 17.06
C ASN A 75 -1.94 -9.30 17.26
N GLY A 76 -2.41 -8.20 16.68
CA GLY A 76 -1.91 -6.84 16.93
C GLY A 76 -2.77 -6.07 17.93
N PHE A 77 -3.50 -6.76 18.82
CA PHE A 77 -4.30 -6.15 19.90
C PHE A 77 -5.46 -5.22 19.50
N GLU A 78 -5.78 -5.11 18.22
CA GLU A 78 -6.89 -4.29 17.71
C GLU A 78 -8.28 -4.85 18.05
N ASP A 79 -8.44 -6.18 17.99
CA ASP A 79 -9.72 -6.82 18.28
C ASP A 79 -10.02 -6.84 19.78
N ALA A 80 -11.11 -6.19 20.17
CA ALA A 80 -11.52 -6.07 21.56
C ALA A 80 -11.68 -7.43 22.28
N TYR A 81 -12.05 -8.49 21.55
CA TYR A 81 -12.28 -9.81 22.16
C TYR A 81 -10.97 -10.57 22.38
N SER A 82 -10.03 -10.53 21.43
CA SER A 82 -8.68 -11.04 21.63
C SER A 82 -8.02 -10.38 22.84
N ARG A 83 -8.25 -9.07 23.05
CA ARG A 83 -7.79 -8.38 24.27
C ARG A 83 -8.40 -8.91 25.56
N GLU A 84 -9.70 -9.24 25.56
CA GLU A 84 -10.38 -9.83 26.73
C GLU A 84 -9.92 -11.25 27.04
N ALA A 85 -9.38 -11.98 26.05
CA ALA A 85 -8.89 -13.35 26.22
C ALA A 85 -7.48 -13.43 26.82
N ILE A 86 -6.71 -12.34 26.75
CA ILE A 86 -5.36 -12.26 27.32
C ILE A 86 -5.43 -12.28 28.86
N LYS A 87 -4.55 -13.07 29.45
CA LYS A 87 -4.42 -13.16 30.91
C LYS A 87 -3.17 -12.43 31.38
N TYR A 88 -3.33 -11.66 32.45
CA TYR A 88 -2.25 -10.91 33.09
C TYR A 88 -1.94 -11.54 34.46
N PHE A 89 -0.66 -11.63 34.79
CA PHE A 89 -0.17 -12.12 36.06
C PHE A 89 0.87 -11.16 36.60
N ASP A 90 0.46 -10.36 37.57
CA ASP A 90 1.36 -9.59 38.44
C ASP A 90 1.75 -10.50 39.62
N LEU A 91 2.97 -11.03 39.62
CA LEU A 91 3.41 -12.04 40.59
C LEU A 91 4.14 -11.44 41.80
N ASN A 92 4.73 -10.27 41.63
CA ASN A 92 5.50 -9.59 42.67
C ASN A 92 4.69 -8.47 43.38
N PHE A 93 3.48 -8.16 42.90
CA PHE A 93 2.55 -7.13 43.39
C PHE A 93 3.22 -5.78 43.57
N ASP A 94 3.95 -5.35 42.55
CA ASP A 94 4.85 -4.21 42.63
C ASP A 94 4.21 -2.85 42.33
N GLU A 95 2.90 -2.70 42.58
CA GLU A 95 2.04 -1.50 42.42
C GLU A 95 2.50 -0.23 43.21
N ALA A 96 3.76 0.14 43.14
CA ALA A 96 4.38 1.22 43.90
C ALA A 96 4.94 2.29 42.97
N ASP A 97 4.05 2.95 42.22
CA ASP A 97 4.13 4.35 41.75
C ASP A 97 2.90 4.72 40.87
N GLY A 98 1.68 4.48 41.37
CA GLY A 98 0.46 4.92 40.67
C GLY A 98 -0.05 4.02 39.54
N GLY A 99 0.30 2.73 39.55
CA GLY A 99 -0.19 1.72 38.60
C GLY A 99 0.88 1.10 37.69
N ASN A 100 2.14 1.51 37.83
CA ASN A 100 3.22 1.11 36.92
C ASN A 100 4.06 -0.03 37.56
N GLY A 101 4.05 -1.20 36.92
CA GLY A 101 4.67 -2.44 37.40
C GLY A 101 4.19 -3.72 36.68
N CYS A 102 3.14 -3.63 35.86
CA CYS A 102 2.56 -4.79 35.18
C CYS A 102 2.37 -4.58 33.68
N TRP A 103 1.99 -5.66 32.98
CA TRP A 103 1.57 -5.62 31.59
C TRP A 103 0.16 -5.06 31.44
N ALA A 104 -0.05 -4.21 30.44
CA ALA A 104 -1.36 -3.67 30.08
C ALA A 104 -1.42 -3.41 28.57
N ILE A 105 -2.62 -3.44 27.99
CA ILE A 105 -2.82 -2.95 26.63
C ILE A 105 -3.05 -1.45 26.68
N GLU A 106 -2.26 -0.71 25.92
CA GLU A 106 -2.36 0.73 25.80
C GLU A 106 -2.84 1.13 24.41
N ALA A 107 -3.70 2.13 24.37
CA ALA A 107 -4.15 2.76 23.13
C ALA A 107 -3.27 3.98 22.81
N ASN A 108 -2.99 4.19 21.54
CA ASN A 108 -2.40 5.43 21.06
C ASN A 108 -3.27 6.62 21.45
N SER A 109 -2.61 7.75 21.73
CA SER A 109 -3.25 9.02 22.06
C SER A 109 -2.46 10.17 21.45
N TRP A 110 -3.06 11.35 21.45
CA TRP A 110 -2.39 12.56 20.96
C TRP A 110 -1.09 12.92 21.71
N PHE A 111 -0.87 12.34 22.90
CA PHE A 111 0.33 12.55 23.71
C PHE A 111 1.35 11.42 23.63
N SER A 112 0.94 10.23 23.20
CA SER A 112 1.76 9.01 23.28
C SER A 112 1.32 8.00 22.23
N SER A 113 2.26 7.56 21.39
CA SER A 113 2.08 6.48 20.43
C SER A 113 3.00 5.34 20.82
N PHE A 114 2.44 4.15 21.04
CA PHE A 114 3.20 2.97 21.45
C PHE A 114 3.12 1.85 20.43
N SER A 115 2.04 1.74 19.65
CA SER A 115 1.91 0.65 18.68
C SER A 115 2.87 0.80 17.51
N ARG A 116 3.21 -0.33 16.90
CA ARG A 116 3.92 -0.39 15.62
C ARG A 116 2.93 -0.21 14.47
N THR A 117 1.81 -0.91 14.53
CA THR A 117 0.69 -0.77 13.59
C THR A 117 -0.62 -0.64 14.36
N GLY A 118 -1.67 -0.12 13.72
CA GLY A 118 -2.96 0.07 14.40
C GLY A 118 -2.89 1.04 15.59
N ASP A 119 -3.83 0.88 16.53
CA ASP A 119 -4.03 1.79 17.65
C ASP A 119 -3.59 1.21 19.00
N TYR A 120 -3.33 -0.09 19.11
CA TYR A 120 -3.11 -0.76 20.40
C TYR A 120 -1.82 -1.57 20.43
N ALA A 121 -1.15 -1.58 21.57
CA ALA A 121 0.01 -2.46 21.82
C ALA A 121 0.04 -2.95 23.27
N MET A 122 0.78 -4.02 23.51
CA MET A 122 1.01 -4.58 24.83
C MET A 122 2.24 -3.95 25.49
N ILE A 123 2.04 -3.28 26.61
CA ILE A 123 3.05 -2.48 27.29
C ILE A 123 3.33 -3.05 28.67
N TYR A 124 4.61 -3.27 28.98
CA TYR A 124 5.08 -3.46 30.34
C TYR A 124 5.53 -2.12 30.91
N TRP A 125 4.97 -1.73 32.05
CA TRP A 125 5.40 -0.54 32.78
C TRP A 125 6.39 -0.92 33.89
N TYR A 126 7.60 -0.37 33.88
CA TYR A 126 8.54 -0.62 34.97
C TYR A 126 8.05 -0.16 36.35
N SER A 127 8.57 -0.82 37.38
CA SER A 127 8.58 -0.32 38.76
C SER A 127 9.91 0.36 39.09
N SER A 128 9.87 1.52 39.76
CA SER A 128 11.08 2.22 40.19
C SER A 128 11.83 1.50 41.32
N ASN A 129 11.12 0.64 42.07
CA ASN A 129 11.62 0.02 43.29
C ASN A 129 11.79 -1.49 43.20
N ASN A 130 11.07 -2.15 42.29
CA ASN A 130 11.01 -3.59 42.19
C ASN A 130 11.51 -4.07 40.83
N VAL A 131 12.10 -5.26 40.82
CA VAL A 131 12.44 -5.96 39.57
C VAL A 131 11.16 -6.57 39.00
N GLY A 132 10.99 -6.57 37.68
CA GLY A 132 9.82 -7.17 37.05
C GLY A 132 9.76 -8.68 37.27
N ASP A 133 8.54 -9.22 37.36
CA ASP A 133 8.30 -10.66 37.40
C ASP A 133 6.91 -11.02 36.84
N ASP A 134 6.53 -10.35 35.76
CA ASP A 134 5.13 -10.24 35.37
C ASP A 134 4.91 -10.83 33.98
N TRP A 135 3.73 -11.41 33.80
CA TRP A 135 3.38 -12.12 32.59
C TRP A 135 2.12 -11.56 31.96
N PHE A 136 2.10 -11.57 30.62
CA PHE A 136 0.85 -11.77 29.91
C PHE A 136 0.90 -13.09 29.14
N ILE A 137 -0.26 -13.74 29.01
CA ILE A 137 -0.43 -15.01 28.30
C ILE A 137 -1.56 -14.85 27.31
N LEU A 138 -1.30 -15.20 26.05
CA LEU A 138 -2.27 -15.14 24.96
C LEU A 138 -3.40 -16.15 25.14
N GLU A 139 -4.43 -15.98 24.32
CA GLU A 139 -5.51 -16.97 24.13
C GLU A 139 -4.98 -18.36 23.73
N PRO A 140 -5.75 -19.44 23.98
CA PRO A 140 -5.37 -20.78 23.55
C PRO A 140 -5.24 -20.87 22.03
N ILE A 141 -4.20 -21.54 21.53
CA ILE A 141 -4.00 -21.80 20.10
C ILE A 141 -3.95 -23.32 19.88
N GLN A 142 -4.78 -23.83 18.97
CA GLN A 142 -4.76 -25.23 18.55
C GLN A 142 -3.62 -25.45 17.55
N LEU A 143 -2.66 -26.28 17.92
CA LEU A 143 -1.51 -26.66 17.09
C LEU A 143 -1.49 -28.17 16.86
N LYS A 144 -0.85 -28.56 15.77
CA LYS A 144 -0.46 -29.95 15.48
C LYS A 144 1.03 -30.15 15.75
N ALA A 145 1.46 -31.41 15.88
CA ALA A 145 2.88 -31.73 15.88
C ALA A 145 3.56 -31.20 14.61
N GLY A 146 4.64 -30.44 14.75
CA GLY A 146 5.28 -29.73 13.64
C GLY A 146 6.15 -28.55 14.08
N TYR A 147 6.65 -27.79 13.11
CA TYR A 147 7.46 -26.59 13.34
C TYR A 147 6.64 -25.35 13.01
N TYR A 148 6.83 -24.29 13.79
CA TYR A 148 6.11 -23.04 13.63
C TYR A 148 7.06 -21.85 13.77
N SER A 149 6.78 -20.78 13.05
CA SER A 149 7.45 -19.49 13.15
C SER A 149 6.66 -18.60 14.11
N LEU A 150 7.20 -18.32 15.29
CA LEU A 150 6.67 -17.28 16.17
C LEU A 150 7.40 -15.98 15.85
N LYS A 151 6.65 -14.96 15.41
CA LYS A 151 7.18 -13.61 15.22
C LYS A 151 6.39 -12.59 16.02
N PHE A 152 7.07 -11.53 16.43
CA PHE A 152 6.45 -10.39 17.09
C PHE A 152 7.39 -9.19 17.01
N TRP A 153 6.86 -8.00 17.16
CA TRP A 153 7.63 -6.77 17.16
C TRP A 153 7.78 -6.25 18.58
N TYR A 154 8.98 -5.77 18.91
CA TYR A 154 9.27 -5.27 20.25
C TYR A 154 10.15 -4.02 20.23
N SER A 155 9.96 -3.15 21.23
CA SER A 155 10.77 -1.94 21.43
C SER A 155 10.90 -1.60 22.92
N SER A 156 11.83 -0.70 23.24
CA SER A 156 11.98 -0.09 24.56
C SER A 156 12.33 1.38 24.44
N PHE A 157 12.23 2.14 25.54
CA PHE A 157 12.51 3.58 25.51
C PHE A 157 13.80 3.89 26.27
N SER A 158 14.93 3.94 25.57
CA SER A 158 16.26 4.39 26.01
C SER A 158 16.91 3.61 27.17
N TYR A 159 16.24 2.61 27.73
CA TYR A 159 16.73 1.80 28.85
C TYR A 159 16.86 0.33 28.45
N ASP A 160 17.85 -0.33 29.06
CA ASP A 160 18.03 -1.77 28.99
C ASP A 160 16.89 -2.49 29.72
N GLU A 161 16.04 -3.13 28.93
CA GLU A 161 14.90 -3.93 29.36
C GLU A 161 15.19 -5.43 29.17
N LYS A 162 14.38 -6.29 29.81
CA LYS A 162 14.52 -7.75 29.72
C LYS A 162 13.16 -8.44 29.66
N PHE A 163 12.99 -9.30 28.66
CA PHE A 163 11.87 -10.23 28.61
C PHE A 163 12.25 -11.56 27.96
N ALA A 164 11.39 -12.55 28.13
CA ALA A 164 11.49 -13.84 27.46
C ALA A 164 10.10 -14.36 27.11
N VAL A 165 10.06 -15.17 26.06
CA VAL A 165 8.83 -15.80 25.58
C VAL A 165 8.90 -17.30 25.82
N TYR A 166 7.79 -17.86 26.26
CA TYR A 166 7.64 -19.27 26.57
C TYR A 166 6.33 -19.81 26.00
N TYR A 167 6.23 -21.12 25.90
CA TYR A 167 4.95 -21.79 25.69
C TYR A 167 4.71 -22.95 26.67
N GLY A 168 3.43 -23.28 26.83
CA GLY A 168 2.93 -24.30 27.74
C GLY A 168 1.53 -24.79 27.34
N THR A 169 0.97 -25.70 28.15
CA THR A 169 -0.34 -26.33 27.89
C THR A 169 -1.46 -25.84 28.80
N GLU A 170 -1.17 -24.91 29.72
CA GLU A 170 -2.15 -24.21 30.53
C GLU A 170 -1.81 -22.71 30.56
N ALA A 171 -2.81 -21.86 30.69
CA ALA A 171 -2.63 -20.42 30.77
C ALA A 171 -2.27 -19.96 32.19
N THR A 172 -1.13 -20.43 32.71
CA THR A 172 -0.51 -19.94 33.95
C THR A 172 1.02 -19.83 33.79
N PRO A 173 1.69 -18.92 34.53
CA PRO A 173 3.15 -18.81 34.47
C PRO A 173 3.89 -20.12 34.77
N GLU A 174 3.39 -20.96 35.68
CA GLU A 174 4.04 -22.24 36.03
C GLU A 174 4.01 -23.26 34.89
N ALA A 175 3.02 -23.17 33.99
CA ALA A 175 2.90 -24.05 32.83
C ALA A 175 3.76 -23.61 31.65
N MET A 176 4.23 -22.35 31.62
CA MET A 176 5.12 -21.77 30.61
C MET A 176 6.56 -22.30 30.74
N THR A 177 6.73 -23.60 30.51
CA THR A 177 7.98 -24.33 30.82
C THR A 177 8.96 -24.41 29.66
N THR A 178 8.53 -24.15 28.42
CA THR A 178 9.40 -24.23 27.24
C THR A 178 9.75 -22.83 26.76
N LYS A 179 11.02 -22.44 26.91
CA LYS A 179 11.52 -21.13 26.46
C LYS A 179 11.67 -21.11 24.94
N VAL A 180 11.12 -20.08 24.31
CA VAL A 180 11.25 -19.80 22.87
C VAL A 180 12.45 -18.90 22.63
N VAL A 181 12.46 -17.72 23.25
CA VAL A 181 13.49 -16.69 23.05
C VAL A 181 13.65 -15.85 24.32
N GLU A 182 14.82 -15.24 24.50
CA GLU A 182 15.13 -14.34 25.60
C GLU A 182 15.95 -13.15 25.11
N TYR A 183 15.54 -11.96 25.53
CA TYR A 183 16.21 -10.70 25.28
C TYR A 183 16.60 -10.08 26.61
N ALA A 184 17.87 -10.21 27.01
CA ALA A 184 18.34 -9.79 28.33
C ALA A 184 19.82 -9.33 28.32
N PRO A 185 20.10 -8.02 28.18
CA PRO A 185 19.15 -6.93 27.91
C PRO A 185 18.87 -6.75 26.41
N PHE A 186 17.83 -5.97 26.09
CA PHE A 186 17.67 -5.27 24.82
C PHE A 186 17.42 -3.78 25.06
N ASN A 187 17.74 -2.95 24.07
CA ASN A 187 17.54 -1.51 24.12
C ASN A 187 17.40 -0.98 22.69
N THR A 188 16.17 -0.68 22.28
CA THR A 188 15.86 -0.25 20.91
C THR A 188 14.69 0.72 20.91
N ASP A 189 14.97 1.98 20.59
CA ASP A 189 13.96 3.04 20.49
C ASP A 189 13.07 2.88 19.24
N GLU A 190 13.47 2.02 18.29
CA GLU A 190 12.67 1.61 17.13
C GLU A 190 12.22 0.15 17.28
N TYR A 191 11.06 -0.17 16.71
CA TYR A 191 10.55 -1.54 16.71
C TYR A 191 11.48 -2.50 15.96
N MET A 192 11.84 -3.59 16.62
CA MET A 192 12.59 -4.70 16.06
C MET A 192 11.70 -5.94 15.92
N GLU A 193 11.88 -6.70 14.84
CA GLU A 193 11.24 -8.00 14.68
C GLU A 193 11.99 -9.06 15.48
N SER A 194 11.27 -9.84 16.27
CA SER A 194 11.71 -11.14 16.77
C SER A 194 11.17 -12.23 15.85
N ALA A 195 12.00 -13.21 15.51
CA ALA A 195 11.59 -14.41 14.82
C ALA A 195 12.22 -15.63 15.50
N SER A 196 11.43 -16.67 15.75
CA SER A 196 11.88 -17.88 16.42
C SER A 196 11.12 -19.11 15.97
N VAL A 197 11.84 -20.22 15.83
CA VAL A 197 11.24 -21.51 15.49
C VAL A 197 10.80 -22.24 16.74
N VAL A 198 9.54 -22.67 16.76
CA VAL A 198 8.92 -23.46 17.82
C VAL A 198 8.68 -24.88 17.30
N HIS A 199 9.03 -25.89 18.09
CA HIS A 199 8.76 -27.29 17.75
C HIS A 199 7.68 -27.87 18.68
N ILE A 200 6.56 -28.24 18.10
CA ILE A 200 5.43 -28.87 18.79
C ILE A 200 5.54 -30.38 18.61
N GLU A 201 5.64 -31.12 19.72
CA GLU A 201 5.82 -32.59 19.68
C GLU A 201 4.51 -33.35 19.47
N GLU A 202 3.38 -32.82 19.96
CA GLU A 202 2.07 -33.48 19.94
C GLU A 202 0.95 -32.50 19.58
N ASP A 203 -0.10 -32.99 18.93
CA ASP A 203 -1.30 -32.21 18.67
C ASP A 203 -1.94 -31.76 19.99
N GLY A 204 -2.28 -30.48 20.11
CA GLY A 204 -2.79 -29.96 21.38
C GLY A 204 -3.15 -28.48 21.36
N VAL A 205 -3.69 -28.04 22.48
CA VAL A 205 -3.92 -26.62 22.76
C VAL A 205 -2.72 -26.09 23.53
N TYR A 206 -2.10 -25.05 23.00
CA TYR A 206 -0.93 -24.41 23.55
C TYR A 206 -1.21 -22.94 23.85
N TYR A 207 -0.43 -22.39 24.77
CA TYR A 207 -0.48 -20.98 25.17
C TYR A 207 0.93 -20.42 25.10
N PHE A 208 1.06 -19.19 24.61
CA PHE A 208 2.31 -18.44 24.58
C PHE A 208 2.27 -17.32 25.62
N GLY A 209 3.32 -17.23 26.42
CA GLY A 209 3.44 -16.27 27.51
C GLY A 209 4.72 -15.45 27.40
N PHE A 210 4.61 -14.17 27.70
CA PHE A 210 5.71 -13.21 27.69
C PHE A 210 5.99 -12.80 29.14
N HIS A 211 7.24 -12.92 29.56
CA HIS A 211 7.70 -12.67 30.92
C HIS A 211 8.60 -11.45 30.94
N ALA A 212 8.19 -10.38 31.62
CA ALA A 212 9.06 -9.26 31.93
C ALA A 212 9.86 -9.58 33.21
N PHE A 213 11.17 -9.38 33.15
CA PHE A 213 12.07 -9.56 34.31
C PHE A 213 13.18 -8.51 34.34
N SER A 214 12.84 -7.31 33.86
CA SER A 214 13.71 -6.14 33.91
C SER A 214 14.17 -5.81 35.33
N ASP A 215 15.35 -5.22 35.46
CA ASP A 215 15.76 -4.67 36.76
C ASP A 215 14.84 -3.51 37.16
N ALA A 216 14.87 -3.08 38.43
CA ALA A 216 14.11 -1.91 38.86
C ALA A 216 14.57 -0.62 38.17
N ASN A 217 13.67 0.36 38.09
CA ASN A 217 13.91 1.72 37.58
C ASN A 217 14.42 1.75 36.13
N LYS A 218 13.69 1.04 35.25
CA LYS A 218 13.88 1.06 33.80
C LYS A 218 12.81 1.95 33.15
N ASN A 219 12.19 1.49 32.07
CA ASN A 219 11.18 2.20 31.32
C ASN A 219 10.08 1.23 30.83
N VAL A 220 9.74 1.27 29.55
CA VAL A 220 8.68 0.44 28.98
C VAL A 220 9.24 -0.65 28.09
N ILE A 221 8.55 -1.79 28.05
CA ILE A 221 8.65 -2.77 26.97
C ILE A 221 7.38 -2.66 26.15
N CYS A 222 7.50 -2.48 24.84
CA CYS A 222 6.36 -2.54 23.94
C CYS A 222 6.44 -3.85 23.14
N ILE A 223 5.33 -4.57 23.04
CA ILE A 223 5.16 -5.76 22.20
C ILE A 223 3.97 -5.51 21.28
N ASP A 224 4.13 -5.81 20.01
CA ASP A 224 3.08 -5.66 19.00
C ASP A 224 3.17 -6.74 17.90
N ASP A 225 2.12 -6.86 17.09
CA ASP A 225 2.07 -7.67 15.86
C ASP A 225 2.54 -9.13 16.05
N ILE A 226 1.94 -9.86 16.99
CA ILE A 226 2.30 -11.25 17.26
C ILE A 226 1.71 -12.15 16.18
N SER A 227 2.53 -12.98 15.55
CA SER A 227 2.11 -13.98 14.58
C SER A 227 2.69 -15.37 14.85
N LEU A 228 1.93 -16.40 14.46
CA LEU A 228 2.36 -17.79 14.51
C LEU A 228 1.91 -18.52 13.24
N GLU A 229 2.88 -19.03 12.48
CA GLU A 229 2.66 -19.69 11.20
C GLU A 229 3.32 -21.07 11.14
N GLU A 230 2.72 -22.03 10.42
CA GLU A 230 3.29 -23.37 10.23
C GLU A 230 4.48 -23.33 9.25
N ILE A 231 5.57 -24.02 9.60
CA ILE A 231 6.73 -24.19 8.72
C ILE A 231 6.68 -25.60 8.12
N ASP A 232 6.17 -25.68 6.89
CA ASP A 232 6.06 -26.94 6.15
C ASP A 232 7.40 -27.43 5.59
N MET A 233 8.38 -26.54 5.48
CA MET A 233 9.64 -26.77 4.77
C MET A 233 10.81 -26.92 5.75
N LEU A 234 11.36 -28.14 5.80
CA LEU A 234 12.41 -28.51 6.76
C LEU A 234 13.82 -28.41 6.18
N GLY A 235 13.97 -28.40 4.85
CA GLY A 235 15.22 -28.11 4.15
C GLY A 235 15.54 -26.61 4.14
N ASN A 236 16.76 -26.26 3.74
CA ASN A 236 17.14 -24.85 3.62
C ASN A 236 16.26 -24.15 2.58
N ASP A 237 15.91 -22.90 2.85
CA ASP A 237 15.14 -22.06 1.94
C ASP A 237 15.42 -20.59 2.21
N LEU A 238 16.01 -19.91 1.22
CA LEU A 238 16.12 -18.45 1.23
C LEU A 238 15.25 -17.88 0.14
N ALA A 239 14.38 -16.93 0.48
CA ALA A 239 13.55 -16.25 -0.48
C ALA A 239 13.94 -14.77 -0.59
N VAL A 240 14.01 -14.25 -1.81
CA VAL A 240 13.97 -12.80 -2.02
C VAL A 240 12.52 -12.37 -1.78
N THR A 241 12.32 -11.40 -0.90
CA THR A 241 11.01 -10.85 -0.56
C THR A 241 11.04 -9.33 -0.55
N ASN A 242 9.86 -8.71 -0.56
CA ASN A 242 9.66 -7.30 -0.26
C ASN A 242 10.60 -6.33 -1.01
N LEU A 243 10.51 -6.27 -2.34
CA LEU A 243 11.18 -5.24 -3.14
C LEU A 243 10.54 -3.89 -2.83
N THR A 244 11.26 -3.05 -2.10
CA THR A 244 10.84 -1.69 -1.70
C THR A 244 11.46 -0.61 -2.56
N SER A 245 12.44 -0.93 -3.41
CA SER A 245 12.89 -0.05 -4.48
C SER A 245 13.49 -0.88 -5.62
N PRO A 246 13.06 -0.68 -6.88
CA PRO A 246 11.97 0.20 -7.29
C PRO A 246 10.61 -0.34 -6.81
N VAL A 247 9.83 0.49 -6.11
CA VAL A 247 8.51 0.12 -5.54
C VAL A 247 7.39 0.10 -6.59
N ASN A 248 7.63 0.70 -7.74
CA ASN A 248 6.63 0.93 -8.78
C ASN A 248 7.23 0.61 -10.16
N GLU A 249 6.36 0.33 -11.14
CA GLU A 249 6.76 0.06 -12.54
C GLU A 249 7.55 1.21 -13.18
N TYR A 250 7.64 2.38 -12.55
CA TYR A 250 8.35 3.56 -13.05
C TYR A 250 9.36 4.12 -12.05
N VAL A 251 10.54 4.47 -12.58
CA VAL A 251 11.64 5.12 -11.86
C VAL A 251 11.98 6.44 -12.53
N SER A 252 11.71 7.54 -11.85
CA SER A 252 12.06 8.90 -12.26
C SER A 252 13.28 9.42 -11.50
N SER A 253 13.83 10.56 -11.92
CA SER A 253 14.95 11.21 -11.24
C SER A 253 14.63 11.77 -9.86
N GLN A 254 13.35 11.83 -9.46
CA GLN A 254 12.92 12.35 -8.16
C GLN A 254 12.75 11.25 -7.09
N GLN A 255 12.83 9.98 -7.51
CA GLN A 255 12.73 8.84 -6.61
C GLN A 255 14.12 8.34 -6.22
N SER A 256 14.15 7.45 -5.21
CA SER A 256 15.37 6.70 -4.89
C SER A 256 15.93 6.03 -6.13
N GLN A 257 17.25 6.08 -6.28
CA GLN A 257 17.98 5.38 -7.34
C GLN A 257 18.60 4.09 -6.83
N ASP A 258 18.21 3.66 -5.63
CA ASP A 258 18.71 2.47 -4.97
C ASP A 258 17.83 1.26 -5.33
N ILE A 259 18.37 0.06 -5.20
CA ILE A 259 17.59 -1.18 -5.18
C ILE A 259 17.49 -1.66 -3.74
N SER A 260 16.28 -1.82 -3.21
CA SER A 260 16.05 -2.19 -1.81
C SER A 260 15.12 -3.39 -1.73
N PHE A 261 15.53 -4.44 -1.01
CA PHE A 261 14.79 -5.69 -0.91
C PHE A 261 15.10 -6.41 0.41
N SER A 262 14.30 -7.43 0.71
CA SER A 262 14.51 -8.31 1.86
C SER A 262 14.90 -9.72 1.41
N VAL A 263 15.61 -10.44 2.27
CA VAL A 263 15.82 -11.89 2.15
C VAL A 263 15.35 -12.53 3.44
N ILE A 264 14.51 -13.56 3.34
CA ILE A 264 14.01 -14.32 4.49
C ILE A 264 14.51 -15.76 4.44
N ASN A 265 14.84 -16.32 5.61
CA ASN A 265 15.08 -17.75 5.77
C ASN A 265 13.80 -18.47 6.19
N ASN A 266 13.06 -19.08 5.26
CA ASN A 266 11.81 -19.77 5.59
C ASN A 266 12.00 -21.15 6.20
N SER A 267 13.25 -21.57 6.44
CA SER A 267 13.55 -22.88 6.99
C SER A 267 13.63 -22.90 8.51
N VAL A 268 13.88 -24.09 9.05
CA VAL A 268 14.16 -24.33 10.47
C VAL A 268 15.66 -24.33 10.81
N ASN A 269 16.53 -24.16 9.82
CA ASN A 269 17.98 -24.23 9.97
C ASN A 269 18.64 -22.87 9.73
N THR A 270 19.69 -22.56 10.49
CA THR A 270 20.56 -21.42 10.18
C THR A 270 21.26 -21.69 8.84
N ILE A 271 21.18 -20.74 7.91
CA ILE A 271 21.82 -20.82 6.59
C ILE A 271 23.07 -19.95 6.60
N THR A 272 24.19 -20.47 6.11
CA THR A 272 25.48 -19.77 6.09
C THR A 272 26.09 -19.78 4.70
N ASN A 273 26.88 -18.75 4.37
CA ASN A 273 27.60 -18.61 3.10
C ASN A 273 26.67 -18.66 1.87
N ALA A 274 25.52 -17.99 1.92
CA ALA A 274 24.73 -17.74 0.72
C ALA A 274 25.30 -16.54 -0.04
N SER A 275 25.13 -16.51 -1.35
CA SER A 275 25.53 -15.36 -2.19
C SER A 275 24.32 -14.75 -2.86
N VAL A 276 24.33 -13.44 -3.03
CA VAL A 276 23.27 -12.67 -3.70
C VAL A 276 23.87 -11.93 -4.88
N GLU A 277 23.27 -12.11 -6.05
CA GLU A 277 23.58 -11.37 -7.27
C GLU A 277 22.39 -10.46 -7.63
N VAL A 278 22.67 -9.18 -7.84
CA VAL A 278 21.69 -8.19 -8.32
C VAL A 278 22.11 -7.76 -9.72
N ALA A 279 21.23 -7.92 -10.69
CA ALA A 279 21.48 -7.59 -12.09
C ALA A 279 20.36 -6.73 -12.69
N VAL A 280 20.73 -5.82 -13.59
CA VAL A 280 19.79 -5.06 -14.41
C VAL A 280 20.11 -5.33 -15.89
N ASP A 281 19.11 -5.72 -16.68
CA ASP A 281 19.24 -6.15 -18.07
C ASP A 281 20.30 -7.25 -18.28
N GLY A 282 20.39 -8.17 -17.32
CA GLY A 282 21.40 -9.23 -17.28
C GLY A 282 22.84 -8.75 -17.00
N THR A 283 23.04 -7.47 -16.69
CA THR A 283 24.32 -6.93 -16.23
C THR A 283 24.34 -6.86 -14.71
N VAL A 284 25.26 -7.58 -14.07
CA VAL A 284 25.44 -7.56 -12.61
C VAL A 284 25.83 -6.15 -12.16
N VAL A 285 25.03 -5.59 -11.27
CA VAL A 285 25.26 -4.27 -10.65
C VAL A 285 25.84 -4.40 -9.24
N GLU A 286 25.51 -5.47 -8.51
CA GLU A 286 26.03 -5.71 -7.16
C GLU A 286 26.15 -7.23 -6.89
N THR A 287 27.10 -7.63 -6.06
CA THR A 287 27.22 -8.99 -5.53
C THR A 287 27.73 -8.95 -4.10
N PHE A 288 27.09 -9.70 -3.21
CA PHE A 288 27.52 -9.80 -1.82
C PHE A 288 27.18 -11.16 -1.22
N ASP A 289 27.85 -11.50 -0.11
CA ASP A 289 27.63 -12.73 0.63
C ASP A 289 26.79 -12.48 1.89
N ILE A 290 25.90 -13.43 2.20
CA ILE A 290 25.21 -13.54 3.47
C ILE A 290 25.98 -14.54 4.33
N GLU A 291 26.75 -14.04 5.31
CA GLU A 291 27.58 -14.88 6.19
C GLU A 291 26.73 -15.91 6.96
N SER A 292 25.62 -15.46 7.55
CA SER A 292 24.65 -16.27 8.29
C SER A 292 23.28 -15.59 8.26
N ILE A 293 22.20 -16.37 8.26
CA ILE A 293 20.83 -15.91 8.50
C ILE A 293 20.11 -16.98 9.33
N GLU A 294 19.61 -16.58 10.50
CA GLU A 294 18.94 -17.47 11.44
C GLU A 294 17.59 -17.95 10.91
N PRO A 295 17.04 -19.07 11.40
CA PRO A 295 15.72 -19.54 10.99
C PRO A 295 14.67 -18.46 11.15
N GLN A 296 13.85 -18.24 10.13
CA GLN A 296 12.75 -17.25 10.09
C GLN A 296 13.19 -15.78 10.15
N GLU A 297 14.49 -15.49 10.20
CA GLU A 297 15.04 -14.15 10.17
C GLU A 297 14.85 -13.52 8.79
N THR A 298 14.52 -12.23 8.77
CA THR A 298 14.49 -11.38 7.58
C THR A 298 15.65 -10.39 7.64
N LYS A 299 16.42 -10.26 6.55
CA LYS A 299 17.47 -9.25 6.39
C LYS A 299 17.15 -8.31 5.24
N ASN A 300 17.33 -7.02 5.47
CA ASN A 300 17.10 -5.98 4.48
C ASN A 300 18.43 -5.55 3.82
N TYR A 301 18.39 -5.35 2.51
CA TYR A 301 19.54 -4.97 1.70
C TYR A 301 19.23 -3.74 0.85
N VAL A 302 20.23 -2.88 0.67
CA VAL A 302 20.18 -1.68 -0.18
C VAL A 302 21.40 -1.65 -1.07
N CYS A 303 21.19 -1.67 -2.38
CA CYS A 303 22.22 -1.41 -3.40
C CYS A 303 22.14 0.08 -3.79
N GLU A 304 22.94 0.90 -3.12
CA GLU A 304 22.93 2.35 -3.29
C GLU A 304 23.23 2.77 -4.74
N GLN A 305 22.37 3.63 -5.30
CA GLN A 305 22.51 4.27 -6.61
C GLN A 305 22.62 3.31 -7.81
N ALA A 306 22.22 2.04 -7.64
CA ALA A 306 22.31 1.01 -8.67
C ALA A 306 21.53 1.36 -9.96
N LEU A 307 20.46 2.16 -9.86
CA LEU A 307 19.61 2.57 -10.98
C LEU A 307 20.06 3.89 -11.64
N ALA A 308 20.93 4.67 -11.01
CA ALA A 308 21.20 6.06 -11.39
C ALA A 308 21.73 6.21 -12.83
N SER A 309 22.49 5.21 -13.31
CA SER A 309 23.16 5.25 -14.62
C SER A 309 22.32 4.71 -15.79
N LEU A 310 21.15 4.12 -15.52
CA LEU A 310 20.31 3.50 -16.54
C LEU A 310 19.82 4.53 -17.57
N SER A 311 19.68 4.13 -18.83
CA SER A 311 19.03 4.96 -19.84
C SER A 311 17.52 5.06 -19.60
N SER A 312 16.82 5.95 -20.30
CA SER A 312 15.36 5.85 -20.30
C SER A 312 14.88 4.64 -21.12
N GLY A 313 13.76 4.04 -20.70
CA GLY A 313 13.17 2.86 -21.33
C GLY A 313 12.89 1.74 -20.33
N GLY A 314 12.36 0.62 -20.83
CA GLY A 314 12.11 -0.59 -20.03
C GLY A 314 13.41 -1.30 -19.67
N HIS A 315 13.45 -1.81 -18.44
CA HIS A 315 14.55 -2.53 -17.82
C HIS A 315 14.03 -3.74 -17.04
N THR A 316 14.86 -4.77 -16.90
CA THR A 316 14.56 -5.95 -16.08
C THR A 316 15.53 -6.03 -14.92
N LEU A 317 15.03 -5.98 -13.69
CA LEU A 317 15.76 -6.27 -12.46
C LEU A 317 15.66 -7.76 -12.15
N THR A 318 16.81 -8.40 -11.90
CA THR A 318 16.90 -9.77 -11.40
C THR A 318 17.71 -9.78 -10.11
N ILE A 319 17.16 -10.36 -9.05
CA ILE A 319 17.86 -10.64 -7.79
C ILE A 319 17.88 -12.15 -7.62
N THR A 320 19.07 -12.74 -7.50
CA THR A 320 19.23 -14.20 -7.36
C THR A 320 20.02 -14.54 -6.12
N ILE A 321 19.50 -15.48 -5.33
CA ILE A 321 20.16 -16.05 -4.16
C ILE A 321 20.67 -17.45 -4.49
N GLU A 322 21.93 -17.71 -4.23
CA GLU A 322 22.50 -19.07 -4.24
C GLU A 322 22.84 -19.51 -2.82
N ASN A 323 22.24 -20.61 -2.36
CA ASN A 323 22.53 -21.25 -1.08
C ASN A 323 22.57 -22.78 -1.22
N GLU A 324 23.50 -23.43 -0.52
CA GLU A 324 23.60 -24.89 -0.54
C GLU A 324 22.36 -25.54 0.11
N GLY A 325 21.81 -26.54 -0.58
CA GLY A 325 20.71 -27.34 -0.07
C GLY A 325 19.35 -26.66 -0.11
N SER A 326 19.18 -25.58 -0.87
CA SER A 326 17.86 -24.97 -1.08
C SER A 326 16.89 -26.00 -1.68
N GLU A 327 15.79 -26.28 -1.00
CA GLU A 327 14.76 -27.21 -1.48
C GLU A 327 13.72 -26.52 -2.38
N ASN A 328 13.59 -25.20 -2.26
CA ASN A 328 12.83 -24.34 -3.15
C ASN A 328 13.82 -23.41 -3.85
N LEU A 329 13.76 -23.37 -5.17
CA LEU A 329 14.63 -22.53 -6.00
C LEU A 329 13.82 -21.46 -6.73
N GLU A 330 12.48 -21.55 -6.72
CA GLU A 330 11.62 -20.60 -7.44
C GLU A 330 11.55 -19.25 -6.73
N ASN A 331 11.66 -19.25 -5.39
CA ASN A 331 11.67 -18.06 -4.54
C ASN A 331 13.08 -17.48 -4.32
N ASN A 332 14.13 -18.18 -4.74
CA ASN A 332 15.50 -17.66 -4.72
C ASN A 332 15.74 -16.55 -5.76
N THR A 333 14.87 -16.44 -6.77
CA THR A 333 14.99 -15.44 -7.82
C THR A 333 13.76 -14.54 -7.85
N LEU A 334 13.99 -13.24 -7.73
CA LEU A 334 13.00 -12.21 -8.05
C LEU A 334 13.35 -11.61 -9.41
N GLU A 335 12.38 -11.53 -10.31
CA GLU A 335 12.50 -10.82 -11.58
C GLU A 335 11.35 -9.81 -11.70
N VAL A 336 11.69 -8.54 -11.93
CA VAL A 336 10.73 -7.43 -12.01
C VAL A 336 11.09 -6.54 -13.20
N GLU A 337 10.09 -6.18 -14.00
CA GLU A 337 10.23 -5.18 -15.06
C GLU A 337 9.86 -3.79 -14.53
N PHE A 338 10.61 -2.78 -14.97
CA PHE A 338 10.34 -1.38 -14.64
C PHE A 338 10.81 -0.46 -15.76
N THR A 339 10.30 0.75 -15.81
CA THR A 339 10.61 1.76 -16.83
C THR A 339 11.33 2.93 -16.19
N VAL A 340 12.51 3.25 -16.69
CA VAL A 340 13.24 4.45 -16.29
C VAL A 340 12.80 5.62 -17.16
N VAL A 341 12.39 6.71 -16.55
CA VAL A 341 12.04 7.96 -17.24
C VAL A 341 12.96 9.10 -16.80
N LYS A 342 13.47 9.87 -17.76
CA LYS A 342 14.38 11.00 -17.49
C LYS A 342 14.01 12.17 -18.37
N ASN A 343 14.30 13.38 -17.88
CA ASN A 343 14.13 14.64 -18.62
C ASN A 343 12.69 14.82 -19.17
N PRO A 344 11.73 15.17 -18.32
CA PRO A 344 10.35 15.35 -18.76
C PRO A 344 10.25 16.47 -19.81
N VAL A 345 9.42 16.26 -20.84
CA VAL A 345 9.02 17.27 -21.83
C VAL A 345 8.11 18.31 -21.18
N MET A 346 7.24 17.86 -20.27
CA MET A 346 6.39 18.70 -19.43
C MET A 346 6.44 18.16 -18.02
N TYR A 347 6.50 19.05 -17.04
CA TYR A 347 6.63 18.69 -15.64
C TYR A 347 5.84 19.65 -14.76
N TYR A 348 5.08 19.10 -13.82
CA TYR A 348 4.21 19.83 -12.90
C TYR A 348 4.48 19.34 -11.48
N ASP A 349 5.23 20.15 -10.72
CA ASP A 349 5.58 19.94 -9.30
C ASP A 349 4.89 20.95 -8.36
N PHE A 350 4.09 21.86 -8.91
CA PHE A 350 3.29 22.86 -8.19
C PHE A 350 4.02 23.78 -7.20
N GLU A 351 5.35 23.74 -7.12
CA GLU A 351 6.19 24.58 -6.28
C GLU A 351 6.08 26.09 -6.60
N THR A 352 5.48 26.43 -7.75
CA THR A 352 5.09 27.80 -8.11
C THR A 352 3.87 28.32 -7.34
N ARG A 353 3.19 27.49 -6.54
CA ARG A 353 2.05 27.81 -5.65
C ARG A 353 0.78 28.27 -6.35
N THR A 354 0.73 28.08 -7.65
CA THR A 354 -0.39 28.47 -8.51
C THR A 354 -0.64 27.36 -9.52
N VAL A 355 -1.91 27.07 -9.80
CA VAL A 355 -2.28 26.19 -10.90
C VAL A 355 -1.72 26.75 -12.21
N PRO A 356 -0.93 25.97 -12.97
CA PRO A 356 -0.46 26.37 -14.30
C PRO A 356 -1.64 26.69 -15.24
N GLU A 357 -1.60 27.84 -15.93
CA GLU A 357 -2.72 28.32 -16.78
C GLU A 357 -3.11 27.39 -17.93
N GLU A 358 -2.22 26.45 -18.29
CA GLU A 358 -2.43 25.47 -19.35
C GLU A 358 -3.20 24.22 -18.91
N LEU A 359 -3.39 24.03 -17.60
CA LEU A 359 -4.24 22.97 -17.07
C LEU A 359 -5.71 23.40 -17.12
N THR A 360 -6.57 22.50 -17.58
CA THR A 360 -8.02 22.71 -17.54
C THR A 360 -8.61 21.91 -16.39
N LEU A 361 -9.14 22.62 -15.37
CA LEU A 361 -9.73 22.02 -14.18
C LEU A 361 -11.27 22.09 -14.27
N ARG A 362 -11.97 20.96 -14.05
CA ARG A 362 -13.44 20.88 -14.19
C ARG A 362 -14.08 20.09 -13.05
N ALA A 363 -15.28 20.52 -12.67
CA ALA A 363 -16.15 19.80 -11.73
C ALA A 363 -17.49 19.51 -12.43
N GLU A 364 -17.77 18.23 -12.68
CA GLU A 364 -18.96 17.76 -13.41
C GLU A 364 -20.00 17.10 -12.49
N ASP A 365 -19.66 16.88 -11.21
CA ASP A 365 -20.53 16.23 -10.23
C ASP A 365 -21.65 17.14 -9.68
N GLY A 366 -21.51 18.47 -9.84
CA GLY A 366 -22.43 19.45 -9.27
C GLY A 366 -22.45 19.50 -7.73
N ALA A 367 -21.47 18.87 -7.08
CA ALA A 367 -21.38 18.75 -5.64
C ALA A 367 -20.73 19.98 -4.99
N THR A 368 -21.11 20.22 -3.73
CA THR A 368 -20.47 21.22 -2.85
C THR A 368 -19.58 20.51 -1.85
N VAL A 369 -18.29 20.84 -1.83
CA VAL A 369 -17.27 20.36 -0.90
C VAL A 369 -17.72 20.56 0.55
N ASN A 370 -17.42 19.57 1.39
CA ASN A 370 -17.76 19.61 2.80
C ASN A 370 -17.13 20.83 3.47
N SER A 371 -17.87 21.51 4.34
CA SER A 371 -17.42 22.75 4.98
C SER A 371 -16.15 22.60 5.82
N SER A 372 -15.82 21.39 6.25
CA SER A 372 -14.57 21.09 6.96
C SER A 372 -13.33 21.30 6.10
N LEU A 373 -13.47 21.26 4.77
CA LEU A 373 -12.38 21.50 3.81
C LEU A 373 -12.38 22.93 3.24
N ASN A 374 -13.16 23.87 3.82
CA ASN A 374 -13.27 25.24 3.30
C ASN A 374 -11.94 26.01 3.31
N ASP A 375 -11.00 25.68 4.20
CA ASP A 375 -9.67 26.30 4.21
C ASP A 375 -8.84 25.87 2.99
N ILE A 376 -9.17 24.71 2.41
CA ILE A 376 -8.52 24.15 1.22
C ILE A 376 -9.30 24.49 -0.05
N PHE A 377 -10.63 24.45 -0.03
CA PHE A 377 -11.50 24.71 -1.18
C PHE A 377 -12.49 25.86 -0.89
N PRO A 378 -12.02 27.08 -0.65
CA PRO A 378 -12.86 28.19 -0.19
C PRO A 378 -13.94 28.61 -1.20
N ASN A 379 -13.77 28.28 -2.49
CA ASN A 379 -14.72 28.61 -3.55
C ASN A 379 -15.27 27.37 -4.26
N ASN A 380 -15.21 26.19 -3.63
CA ASN A 380 -15.62 24.93 -4.23
C ASN A 380 -14.85 24.61 -5.53
N GLU A 381 -13.55 24.91 -5.53
CA GLU A 381 -12.65 24.71 -6.64
C GLU A 381 -12.66 23.24 -7.11
N PRO A 382 -12.58 22.95 -8.42
CA PRO A 382 -12.46 21.58 -8.89
C PRO A 382 -11.19 20.89 -8.39
N TRP A 383 -10.08 21.62 -8.44
CA TRP A 383 -8.79 21.27 -7.87
C TRP A 383 -8.16 22.55 -7.30
N ASN A 384 -7.37 22.43 -6.23
CA ASN A 384 -6.64 23.55 -5.65
C ASN A 384 -5.20 23.14 -5.29
N VAL A 385 -4.28 24.10 -5.34
CA VAL A 385 -2.88 23.89 -4.92
C VAL A 385 -2.77 24.15 -3.42
N ILE A 386 -2.18 23.20 -2.69
CA ILE A 386 -2.06 23.23 -1.22
C ILE A 386 -0.61 23.22 -0.78
N GLU A 387 -0.34 23.85 0.38
CA GLU A 387 0.95 23.76 1.06
C GLU A 387 0.95 22.53 1.97
N ILE A 388 2.02 21.74 1.90
CA ILE A 388 2.29 20.61 2.79
C ILE A 388 3.58 20.86 3.57
N ASN A 389 3.81 20.06 4.62
CA ASN A 389 5.14 19.99 5.22
C ASN A 389 6.13 19.47 4.18
N GLU A 390 7.32 20.07 4.13
CA GLU A 390 8.36 19.69 3.16
C GLU A 390 8.62 18.18 3.20
N HIS A 391 8.33 17.51 2.09
CA HIS A 391 8.46 16.07 1.91
C HIS A 391 9.61 15.77 0.93
N PRO A 392 10.46 14.75 1.19
CA PRO A 392 11.60 14.44 0.31
C PRO A 392 11.21 14.18 -1.15
N THR A 393 10.01 13.67 -1.40
CA THR A 393 9.50 13.40 -2.75
C THR A 393 8.66 14.54 -3.32
N PHE A 394 7.82 15.20 -2.50
CA PHE A 394 6.79 16.13 -2.98
C PHE A 394 7.16 17.61 -2.84
N GLY A 395 8.30 17.91 -2.23
CA GLY A 395 8.59 19.29 -1.87
C GLY A 395 7.53 19.80 -0.90
N SER A 396 7.04 21.02 -1.12
CA SER A 396 6.13 21.72 -0.20
C SER A 396 4.75 22.00 -0.79
N TRP A 397 4.49 21.71 -2.07
CA TRP A 397 3.24 22.08 -2.73
C TRP A 397 2.69 20.95 -3.61
N MET A 398 1.38 20.69 -3.51
CA MET A 398 0.71 19.65 -4.31
C MET A 398 -0.59 20.18 -4.91
N LEU A 399 -1.13 19.49 -5.93
CA LEU A 399 -2.47 19.77 -6.48
C LEU A 399 -3.48 18.75 -5.93
N THR A 400 -4.63 19.22 -5.45
CA THR A 400 -5.56 18.40 -4.67
C THR A 400 -7.01 18.60 -5.12
N ALA A 401 -7.82 17.55 -5.12
CA ALA A 401 -9.27 17.59 -5.33
C ALA A 401 -10.02 16.87 -4.21
N ALA A 402 -11.14 17.43 -3.78
CA ALA A 402 -11.99 16.84 -2.75
C ALA A 402 -12.98 15.82 -3.35
N SER A 403 -13.22 14.75 -2.60
CA SER A 403 -14.33 13.81 -2.79
C SER A 403 -15.31 13.81 -1.61
N TRP A 404 -14.96 14.48 -0.51
CA TRP A 404 -15.88 14.71 0.61
C TRP A 404 -16.81 15.88 0.35
N PHE A 405 -18.08 15.56 0.13
CA PHE A 405 -19.10 16.55 -0.21
C PHE A 405 -20.17 16.68 0.89
N THR A 406 -20.97 17.73 0.80
CA THR A 406 -22.17 17.94 1.63
C THR A 406 -23.28 16.93 1.35
N THR A 407 -23.24 16.29 0.18
CA THR A 407 -24.16 15.22 -0.24
C THR A 407 -23.34 14.05 -0.76
N VAL A 408 -23.72 12.83 -0.39
CA VAL A 408 -23.03 11.62 -0.87
C VAL A 408 -23.34 11.39 -2.35
N VAL A 409 -22.39 11.75 -3.20
CA VAL A 409 -22.36 11.55 -4.65
C VAL A 409 -20.93 11.20 -5.07
N PRO A 410 -20.72 10.46 -6.17
CA PRO A 410 -19.37 10.26 -6.70
C PRO A 410 -18.77 11.60 -7.12
N ALA A 411 -17.48 11.76 -6.85
CA ALA A 411 -16.70 12.84 -7.42
C ALA A 411 -16.64 12.71 -8.95
N ASP A 412 -16.61 13.85 -9.63
CA ASP A 412 -16.35 13.93 -11.06
C ASP A 412 -15.49 15.17 -11.33
N ARG A 413 -14.25 15.11 -10.83
CA ARG A 413 -13.31 16.24 -10.79
C ARG A 413 -12.12 15.96 -11.70
N TRP A 414 -11.89 16.83 -12.68
CA TRP A 414 -10.92 16.61 -13.75
C TRP A 414 -9.76 17.59 -13.67
N CYS A 415 -8.55 17.08 -13.81
CA CYS A 415 -7.35 17.82 -14.17
C CYS A 415 -6.91 17.40 -15.57
N ILE A 416 -7.15 18.24 -16.57
CA ILE A 416 -6.87 17.95 -17.98
C ILE A 416 -5.59 18.70 -18.39
N PHE A 417 -4.62 17.96 -18.93
CA PHE A 417 -3.34 18.47 -19.40
C PHE A 417 -3.45 19.08 -20.81
N PRO A 418 -2.55 19.99 -21.21
CA PRO A 418 -2.55 20.54 -22.56
C PRO A 418 -2.37 19.44 -23.61
N GLN A 419 -2.83 19.69 -24.84
CA GLN A 419 -2.70 18.73 -25.94
C GLN A 419 -1.22 18.37 -26.17
N ILE A 420 -0.97 17.08 -26.38
CA ILE A 420 0.34 16.55 -26.72
C ILE A 420 0.29 15.78 -28.03
N GLY A 421 1.40 15.75 -28.77
CA GLY A 421 1.62 14.82 -29.87
C GLY A 421 2.52 13.68 -29.45
N VAL A 422 2.06 12.44 -29.59
CA VAL A 422 2.88 11.24 -29.34
C VAL A 422 3.54 10.84 -30.66
N THR A 423 4.87 10.84 -30.73
CA THR A 423 5.57 10.67 -32.03
C THR A 423 6.25 9.32 -32.21
N SER A 424 6.40 8.54 -31.14
CA SER A 424 6.90 7.17 -31.17
C SER A 424 6.23 6.32 -30.09
N ASP A 425 6.65 5.06 -29.97
CA ASP A 425 6.18 4.15 -28.92
C ASP A 425 6.88 4.42 -27.57
N ASN A 426 7.86 5.32 -27.52
CA ASN A 426 8.55 5.76 -26.31
C ASN A 426 7.88 7.03 -25.79
N ALA A 427 6.76 6.92 -25.09
CA ALA A 427 6.04 8.05 -24.53
C ALA A 427 5.31 7.64 -23.27
N ASP A 428 5.56 8.32 -22.16
CA ASP A 428 5.02 7.96 -20.86
C ASP A 428 4.49 9.17 -20.11
N MET A 429 3.49 8.97 -19.27
CA MET A 429 3.13 9.90 -18.21
C MET A 429 3.42 9.23 -16.87
N VAL A 430 4.14 9.91 -15.99
CA VAL A 430 4.43 9.45 -14.61
C VAL A 430 3.98 10.53 -13.65
N TRP A 431 3.36 10.15 -12.55
CA TRP A 431 2.90 11.07 -11.51
C TRP A 431 3.06 10.42 -10.15
N SER A 432 3.04 11.24 -9.11
CA SER A 432 2.85 10.75 -7.75
C SER A 432 1.50 11.15 -7.20
N ALA A 433 0.96 10.32 -6.31
CA ALA A 433 -0.35 10.49 -5.74
C ALA A 433 -0.43 9.95 -4.30
N MET A 434 -1.35 10.50 -3.52
CA MET A 434 -1.76 9.96 -2.23
C MET A 434 -3.20 10.34 -1.89
N SER A 435 -3.86 9.48 -1.12
CA SER A 435 -5.07 9.82 -0.38
C SER A 435 -4.71 10.74 0.78
N GLY A 436 -5.34 11.92 0.82
CA GLY A 436 -5.00 12.99 1.77
C GLY A 436 -5.61 12.82 3.16
N ASP A 437 -6.25 11.68 3.45
CA ASP A 437 -6.83 11.38 4.76
C ASP A 437 -5.75 10.90 5.73
N ALA A 438 -5.55 11.65 6.81
CA ALA A 438 -4.58 11.30 7.85
C ALA A 438 -5.08 10.18 8.77
N GLY A 439 -6.38 9.87 8.76
CA GLY A 439 -6.97 8.76 9.49
C GLY A 439 -6.81 7.41 8.79
N GLU A 440 -6.39 7.40 7.52
CA GLU A 440 -6.26 6.20 6.68
C GLU A 440 -7.55 5.39 6.51
N ASP A 441 -8.70 6.04 6.67
CA ASP A 441 -10.03 5.42 6.59
C ASP A 441 -10.67 5.60 5.19
N PHE A 442 -10.28 6.66 4.48
CA PHE A 442 -10.94 7.10 3.25
C PHE A 442 -9.96 7.20 2.09
N ALA A 443 -9.65 6.04 1.48
CA ALA A 443 -8.80 5.98 0.29
C ALA A 443 -9.54 6.54 -0.95
N GLU A 444 -8.77 7.05 -1.92
CA GLU A 444 -9.29 7.69 -3.12
C GLU A 444 -9.19 6.82 -4.37
N ASP A 445 -10.23 6.89 -5.20
CA ASP A 445 -10.33 6.24 -6.50
C ASP A 445 -10.27 7.27 -7.63
N TYR A 446 -9.42 7.05 -8.63
CA TYR A 446 -9.30 7.94 -9.78
C TYR A 446 -8.93 7.23 -11.07
N GLU A 447 -9.11 7.91 -12.19
CA GLU A 447 -8.84 7.39 -13.52
C GLU A 447 -7.81 8.24 -14.26
N ILE A 448 -6.96 7.59 -15.04
CA ILE A 448 -6.19 8.24 -16.10
C ILE A 448 -6.98 8.11 -17.39
N MET A 449 -7.26 9.26 -17.99
CA MET A 449 -8.19 9.41 -19.10
C MET A 449 -7.44 9.93 -20.32
N VAL A 450 -7.74 9.43 -21.51
CA VAL A 450 -7.18 9.94 -22.78
C VAL A 450 -8.29 10.29 -23.78
N SER A 451 -8.16 11.44 -24.44
CA SER A 451 -8.97 11.84 -25.60
C SER A 451 -8.08 12.05 -26.82
N THR A 452 -8.54 11.62 -27.99
CA THR A 452 -7.83 11.80 -29.29
C THR A 452 -8.41 12.94 -30.13
N THR A 453 -9.34 13.71 -29.58
CA THR A 453 -10.10 14.72 -30.33
C THR A 453 -10.04 16.09 -29.68
N ASP A 454 -10.77 16.29 -28.58
CA ASP A 454 -10.86 17.54 -27.84
C ASP A 454 -10.75 17.33 -26.32
N ALA A 455 -10.80 18.42 -25.58
CA ALA A 455 -10.70 18.45 -24.12
C ALA A 455 -12.08 18.41 -23.41
N GLU A 456 -13.13 17.94 -24.09
CA GLU A 456 -14.44 17.76 -23.47
C GLU A 456 -14.54 16.36 -22.82
N PRO A 457 -15.02 16.23 -21.57
CA PRO A 457 -15.10 14.98 -20.80
C PRO A 457 -15.68 13.80 -21.57
N GLU A 458 -16.70 14.01 -22.40
CA GLU A 458 -17.34 12.97 -23.21
C GLU A 458 -16.42 12.33 -24.26
N SER A 459 -15.34 13.00 -24.63
CA SER A 459 -14.35 12.53 -25.61
C SER A 459 -13.27 11.65 -24.98
N PHE A 460 -13.19 11.61 -23.65
CA PHE A 460 -12.18 10.85 -22.92
C PHE A 460 -12.60 9.39 -22.69
N THR A 461 -11.61 8.50 -22.75
CA THR A 461 -11.73 7.10 -22.36
C THR A 461 -10.70 6.78 -21.29
N SER A 462 -11.09 6.03 -20.26
CA SER A 462 -10.18 5.54 -19.22
C SER A 462 -9.17 4.56 -19.81
N ILE A 463 -7.90 4.76 -19.47
CA ILE A 463 -6.78 3.85 -19.80
C ILE A 463 -6.18 3.19 -18.55
N LEU A 464 -6.44 3.75 -17.36
CA LEU A 464 -6.09 3.19 -16.07
C LEU A 464 -7.12 3.63 -15.04
N THR A 465 -7.55 2.70 -14.20
CA THR A 465 -8.31 2.99 -12.98
C THR A 465 -7.44 2.62 -11.79
N VAL A 466 -7.25 3.56 -10.88
CA VAL A 466 -6.60 3.35 -9.59
C VAL A 466 -7.71 3.32 -8.55
N THR A 467 -7.76 2.23 -7.78
CA THR A 467 -8.67 2.07 -6.64
C THR A 467 -7.87 2.02 -5.36
N ASP A 468 -8.43 2.55 -4.28
CA ASP A 468 -7.83 2.56 -2.95
C ASP A 468 -6.39 3.12 -2.96
N GLU A 469 -6.20 4.35 -3.44
CA GLU A 469 -4.87 4.99 -3.49
C GLU A 469 -4.22 5.04 -2.09
N ASN A 470 -2.89 4.83 -2.05
CA ASN A 470 -2.14 4.81 -0.81
C ASN A 470 -2.23 6.13 -0.05
N PHE A 471 -2.20 6.06 1.27
CA PHE A 471 -2.21 7.23 2.15
C PHE A 471 -0.84 7.93 2.21
N ALA A 472 -0.82 9.10 2.84
CA ALA A 472 0.37 9.95 2.96
C ALA A 472 1.55 9.29 3.71
N THR A 473 1.33 8.20 4.45
CA THR A 473 2.37 7.40 5.10
C THR A 473 3.16 6.53 4.12
N ASN A 474 2.58 6.18 2.98
CA ASN A 474 3.23 5.38 1.94
C ASN A 474 2.84 5.83 0.52
N PRO A 475 3.21 7.05 0.12
CA PRO A 475 2.78 7.63 -1.15
C PRO A 475 3.19 6.79 -2.38
N SER A 476 2.36 6.84 -3.42
CA SER A 476 2.58 6.12 -4.67
C SER A 476 3.25 6.97 -5.74
N THR A 477 4.09 6.35 -6.57
CA THR A 477 4.43 6.87 -7.90
C THR A 477 3.92 5.90 -8.94
N ARG A 478 3.23 6.41 -9.95
CA ARG A 478 2.57 5.59 -10.97
C ARG A 478 2.92 6.12 -12.35
N GLY A 479 2.71 5.30 -13.36
CA GLY A 479 2.87 5.71 -14.74
C GLY A 479 1.96 4.96 -15.69
N VAL A 480 1.83 5.50 -16.90
CA VAL A 480 1.14 4.87 -18.02
C VAL A 480 1.93 5.06 -19.31
N ASP A 481 1.94 4.01 -20.13
CA ASP A 481 2.43 4.06 -21.51
C ASP A 481 1.42 4.78 -22.40
N LEU A 482 1.88 5.84 -23.07
CA LEU A 482 1.14 6.61 -24.07
C LEU A 482 1.53 6.25 -25.51
N GLY A 483 2.51 5.38 -25.71
CA GLY A 483 3.01 4.91 -27.00
C GLY A 483 1.94 4.32 -27.90
N ALA A 484 0.86 3.75 -27.34
CA ALA A 484 -0.32 3.30 -28.08
C ALA A 484 -0.97 4.40 -28.94
N TYR A 485 -0.73 5.69 -28.62
CA TYR A 485 -1.23 6.85 -29.34
C TYR A 485 -0.23 7.43 -30.35
N LYS A 486 0.83 6.69 -30.68
CA LYS A 486 1.83 7.10 -31.68
C LYS A 486 1.19 7.62 -32.97
N GLY A 487 1.67 8.79 -33.39
CA GLY A 487 1.20 9.52 -34.56
C GLY A 487 -0.09 10.31 -34.34
N GLN A 488 -0.60 10.38 -33.11
CA GLN A 488 -1.82 11.10 -32.76
C GLN A 488 -1.52 12.30 -31.85
N ASN A 489 -2.43 13.28 -31.90
CA ASN A 489 -2.50 14.32 -30.90
C ASN A 489 -3.57 13.93 -29.88
N ILE A 490 -3.23 13.94 -28.61
CA ILE A 490 -4.09 13.51 -27.52
C ILE A 490 -4.15 14.54 -26.40
N TYR A 491 -5.19 14.47 -25.61
CA TYR A 491 -5.28 15.05 -24.27
C TYR A 491 -5.23 13.92 -23.26
N VAL A 492 -4.55 14.16 -22.14
CA VAL A 492 -4.53 13.25 -20.99
C VAL A 492 -5.17 13.98 -19.82
N ALA A 493 -5.85 13.26 -18.93
CA ALA A 493 -6.44 13.83 -17.73
C ALA A 493 -6.38 12.85 -16.55
N ILE A 494 -6.34 13.42 -15.34
CA ILE A 494 -6.60 12.69 -14.09
C ILE A 494 -8.01 13.05 -13.64
N ARG A 495 -8.86 12.05 -13.41
CA ARG A 495 -10.25 12.22 -13.00
C ARG A 495 -10.49 11.53 -11.65
N LEU A 496 -10.80 12.31 -10.61
CA LEU A 496 -11.22 11.79 -9.31
C LEU A 496 -12.65 11.26 -9.40
N THR A 497 -12.89 10.06 -8.85
CA THR A 497 -14.18 9.33 -8.97
C THR A 497 -14.76 8.82 -7.65
N THR A 498 -14.01 8.92 -6.55
CA THR A 498 -14.39 8.43 -5.22
C THR A 498 -15.78 8.89 -4.78
N THR A 499 -16.53 8.01 -4.13
CA THR A 499 -17.78 8.36 -3.44
C THR A 499 -17.55 8.36 -1.93
N ASP A 500 -17.88 9.45 -1.26
CA ASP A 500 -17.77 9.58 0.21
C ASP A 500 -16.34 9.40 0.75
N GLY A 501 -15.34 9.86 -0.02
CA GLY A 501 -13.94 9.89 0.39
C GLY A 501 -13.58 11.16 1.17
N TYR A 502 -12.32 11.59 1.08
CA TYR A 502 -11.79 12.81 1.68
C TYR A 502 -11.23 13.77 0.61
N MET A 503 -10.00 13.53 0.13
CA MET A 503 -9.36 14.25 -0.96
C MET A 503 -8.18 13.47 -1.57
N LEU A 504 -8.00 13.61 -2.88
CA LEU A 504 -6.84 13.10 -3.62
C LEU A 504 -5.81 14.22 -3.82
N SER A 505 -4.54 13.96 -3.49
CA SER A 505 -3.42 14.84 -3.78
C SER A 505 -2.49 14.21 -4.81
N ILE A 506 -2.13 14.98 -5.84
CA ILE A 506 -1.21 14.59 -6.91
C ILE A 506 -0.08 15.59 -7.05
N ASP A 507 1.07 15.09 -7.47
CA ASP A 507 2.28 15.89 -7.65
C ASP A 507 3.27 15.24 -8.63
N ASN A 508 4.35 15.93 -8.97
CA ASN A 508 5.46 15.45 -9.82
C ASN A 508 4.99 14.83 -11.13
N ILE A 509 3.99 15.44 -11.78
CA ILE A 509 3.44 14.93 -13.03
C ILE A 509 4.37 15.26 -14.17
N GLY A 510 5.01 14.24 -14.73
CA GLY A 510 5.90 14.35 -15.88
C GLY A 510 5.37 13.62 -17.12
N PHE A 511 5.57 14.23 -18.27
CA PHE A 511 5.39 13.61 -19.58
C PHE A 511 6.77 13.39 -20.21
N TYR A 512 7.09 12.15 -20.57
CA TYR A 512 8.44 11.71 -20.93
C TYR A 512 8.49 11.11 -22.33
N GLY A 513 9.70 11.01 -22.87
CA GLY A 513 9.96 10.40 -24.17
C GLY A 513 9.63 11.33 -25.34
N ASP A 514 9.20 10.73 -26.45
CA ASP A 514 9.01 11.35 -27.75
C ASP A 514 7.66 12.08 -27.86
N ILE A 515 7.42 12.98 -26.90
CA ILE A 515 6.23 13.81 -26.76
C ILE A 515 6.50 15.24 -27.27
N VAL A 516 5.50 15.84 -27.94
CA VAL A 516 5.53 17.25 -28.37
C VAL A 516 4.38 18.02 -27.72
N LYS A 517 4.70 19.00 -26.86
CA LYS A 517 3.73 19.90 -26.24
C LYS A 517 3.01 20.77 -27.29
N GLY A 518 1.70 20.93 -27.15
CA GLY A 518 0.85 21.71 -28.06
C GLY A 518 0.42 20.95 -29.31
N GLY A 519 0.58 19.62 -29.29
CA GLY A 519 0.34 18.74 -30.44
C GLY A 519 1.52 18.67 -31.40
N SER A 520 1.61 17.56 -32.12
CA SER A 520 2.41 17.48 -33.32
C SER A 520 1.62 18.13 -34.47
N SER A 521 2.24 19.05 -35.20
CA SER A 521 1.61 19.73 -36.36
C SER A 521 1.44 18.82 -37.59
N VAL A 522 1.38 17.51 -37.38
CA VAL A 522 1.41 16.49 -38.42
C VAL A 522 0.14 15.66 -38.33
N GLU A 523 -0.96 16.20 -38.86
CA GLU A 523 -1.98 15.33 -39.42
C GLU A 523 -1.29 14.47 -40.49
N SER A 524 -1.42 13.15 -40.39
CA SER A 524 -0.98 12.25 -41.45
C SER A 524 -1.84 12.50 -42.69
N VAL A 525 -1.30 13.28 -43.64
CA VAL A 525 -1.99 13.53 -44.90
C VAL A 525 -1.60 12.41 -45.84
N ALA A 526 -2.59 11.64 -46.30
CA ALA A 526 -2.39 10.63 -47.33
C ALA A 526 -1.55 11.23 -48.48
N ALA A 527 -0.36 10.70 -48.70
CA ALA A 527 0.52 11.18 -49.75
C ALA A 527 -0.19 10.94 -51.09
N ASP A 528 -0.63 12.02 -51.72
CA ASP A 528 -1.22 12.02 -53.07
C ASP A 528 -0.22 11.53 -54.15
N GLY A 529 1.03 11.23 -53.77
CA GLY A 529 2.09 10.73 -54.65
C GLY A 529 2.59 11.76 -55.68
N ARG A 530 1.85 12.85 -55.88
CA ARG A 530 2.16 13.95 -56.78
C ARG A 530 3.10 15.00 -56.19
N LEU A 531 3.43 14.94 -54.91
CA LEU A 531 4.36 15.86 -54.24
C LEU A 531 5.30 15.08 -53.32
N TRP A 532 6.62 15.17 -53.54
CA TRP A 532 7.63 14.46 -52.73
C TRP A 532 8.93 15.26 -52.65
N VAL A 533 9.85 14.84 -51.80
CA VAL A 533 11.21 15.38 -51.72
C VAL A 533 12.22 14.28 -52.04
N SER A 534 13.16 14.57 -52.93
CA SER A 534 14.20 13.63 -53.35
C SER A 534 15.49 14.39 -53.62
N ALA A 535 16.61 13.91 -53.05
CA ALA A 535 17.96 14.43 -53.29
C ALA A 535 18.06 15.97 -53.20
N GLY A 536 17.55 16.56 -52.12
CA GLY A 536 17.65 18.00 -51.90
C GLY A 536 16.61 18.85 -52.63
N GLN A 537 15.68 18.23 -53.35
CA GLN A 537 14.71 18.92 -54.19
C GLN A 537 13.29 18.47 -53.88
N VAL A 538 12.39 19.44 -53.69
CA VAL A 538 10.94 19.22 -53.71
C VAL A 538 10.49 19.08 -55.16
N VAL A 539 9.66 18.09 -55.46
CA VAL A 539 9.11 17.83 -56.80
C VAL A 539 7.60 17.67 -56.71
N CYS A 540 6.88 18.37 -57.60
CA CYS A 540 5.43 18.27 -57.79
C CYS A 540 5.12 17.82 -59.23
N SER A 541 4.42 16.71 -59.42
CA SER A 541 4.11 16.12 -60.73
C SER A 541 2.72 16.46 -61.28
N ALA A 542 2.04 17.45 -60.70
CA ALA A 542 0.75 17.96 -61.18
C ALA A 542 0.87 18.65 -62.55
N GLU A 543 -0.22 18.76 -63.31
CA GLU A 543 -0.20 19.37 -64.65
C GLU A 543 0.03 20.88 -64.58
N GLN A 544 -0.57 21.55 -63.60
CA GLN A 544 -0.40 22.96 -63.31
C GLN A 544 0.03 23.14 -61.85
N VAL A 545 1.21 23.72 -61.61
CA VAL A 545 1.68 24.05 -60.26
C VAL A 545 1.73 25.56 -60.10
N ASP A 546 0.84 26.11 -59.25
CA ASP A 546 0.76 27.55 -59.00
C ASP A 546 1.85 28.01 -58.02
N ARG A 547 2.10 27.24 -56.95
CA ARG A 547 3.10 27.59 -55.93
C ARG A 547 3.55 26.38 -55.12
N ILE A 548 4.82 26.33 -54.72
CA ILE A 548 5.37 25.43 -53.70
C ILE A 548 5.91 26.27 -52.54
N VAL A 549 5.64 25.88 -51.30
CA VAL A 549 6.10 26.55 -50.08
C VAL A 549 6.59 25.52 -49.07
N VAL A 550 7.69 25.82 -48.39
CA VAL A 550 8.28 24.98 -47.34
C VAL A 550 8.25 25.75 -46.03
N PHE A 551 7.74 25.09 -44.99
CA PHE A 551 7.68 25.62 -43.63
C PHE A 551 8.58 24.80 -42.71
N ASP A 552 9.27 25.47 -41.79
CA ASP A 552 9.94 24.80 -40.67
C ASP A 552 8.93 24.33 -39.61
N ALA A 553 9.40 23.56 -38.61
CA ALA A 553 8.55 23.00 -37.55
C ALA A 553 7.80 24.06 -36.71
N SER A 554 8.23 25.33 -36.75
CA SER A 554 7.54 26.45 -36.09
C SER A 554 6.42 27.08 -36.94
N GLY A 555 6.21 26.57 -38.16
CA GLY A 555 5.24 27.11 -39.12
C GLY A 555 5.75 28.33 -39.89
N ARG A 556 7.04 28.69 -39.77
CA ARG A 556 7.64 29.79 -40.51
C ARG A 556 8.01 29.32 -41.92
N GLN A 557 7.64 30.09 -42.94
CA GLN A 557 8.06 29.84 -44.31
C GLN A 557 9.57 30.04 -44.46
N VAL A 558 10.28 29.00 -44.92
CA VAL A 558 11.74 28.98 -45.09
C VAL A 558 12.19 28.88 -46.55
N ALA A 559 11.33 28.38 -47.45
CA ALA A 559 11.58 28.38 -48.90
C ALA A 559 10.26 28.43 -49.69
N GLY A 560 10.33 28.78 -50.97
CA GLY A 560 9.17 28.73 -51.87
C GLY A 560 9.47 29.14 -53.31
N CYS A 561 8.63 28.72 -54.24
CA CYS A 561 8.64 29.12 -55.64
C CYS A 561 7.21 29.24 -56.18
N GLU A 562 7.03 30.03 -57.24
CA GLU A 562 5.75 30.18 -57.95
C GLU A 562 5.89 29.69 -59.39
N ASN A 563 4.83 29.10 -59.93
CA ASN A 563 4.75 28.60 -61.31
C ASN A 563 5.89 27.62 -61.70
N GLN A 564 6.36 26.82 -60.73
CA GLN A 564 7.44 25.86 -60.90
C GLN A 564 7.06 24.54 -60.25
N SER A 565 7.40 23.43 -60.92
CA SER A 565 7.15 22.07 -60.45
C SER A 565 8.25 21.52 -59.52
N THR A 566 9.33 22.28 -59.31
CA THR A 566 10.46 21.88 -58.46
C THR A 566 10.98 23.04 -57.62
N LEU A 567 11.48 22.75 -56.42
CA LEU A 567 12.11 23.72 -55.53
C LEU A 567 13.36 23.12 -54.87
N ASP A 568 14.50 23.80 -54.99
CA ASP A 568 15.75 23.43 -54.31
C ASP A 568 15.67 23.77 -52.81
N VAL A 569 15.93 22.77 -51.97
CA VAL A 569 15.94 22.85 -50.50
C VAL A 569 17.26 22.34 -49.91
N ASP A 570 18.31 22.15 -50.73
CA ASP A 570 19.61 21.65 -50.27
C ASP A 570 20.37 22.63 -49.37
N HIS A 571 19.95 23.89 -49.34
CA HIS A 571 20.49 24.92 -48.46
C HIS A 571 19.85 24.96 -47.05
N LEU A 572 18.73 24.25 -46.83
CA LEU A 572 18.06 24.21 -45.52
C LEU A 572 18.87 23.38 -44.52
N SER A 573 18.87 23.75 -43.24
CA SER A 573 19.50 22.96 -42.16
C SER A 573 18.83 21.59 -42.01
N SER A 574 19.46 20.66 -41.28
CA SER A 574 18.79 19.41 -40.89
C SER A 574 17.59 19.69 -39.99
N GLY A 575 16.50 18.97 -40.22
CA GLY A 575 15.23 19.21 -39.52
C GLY A 575 14.00 18.66 -40.26
N VAL A 576 12.84 18.86 -39.63
CA VAL A 576 11.53 18.47 -40.18
C VAL A 576 10.90 19.66 -40.88
N TYR A 577 10.44 19.43 -42.12
CA TYR A 577 9.79 20.43 -42.95
C TYR A 577 8.43 19.97 -43.45
N LEU A 578 7.47 20.90 -43.45
CA LEU A 578 6.19 20.74 -44.14
C LEU A 578 6.27 21.41 -45.51
N VAL A 579 6.02 20.65 -46.57
CA VAL A 579 5.96 21.14 -47.93
C VAL A 579 4.49 21.22 -48.37
N ARG A 580 4.06 22.37 -48.87
CA ARG A 580 2.74 22.58 -49.48
C ARG A 580 2.88 23.04 -50.92
N ALA A 581 2.09 22.49 -51.83
CA ALA A 581 1.95 22.97 -53.19
C ALA A 581 0.48 23.32 -53.48
N MET A 582 0.22 24.46 -54.12
CA MET A 582 -1.05 24.71 -54.81
C MET A 582 -0.87 24.24 -56.25
N ALA A 583 -1.61 23.23 -56.66
CA ALA A 583 -1.49 22.62 -57.97
C ALA A 583 -2.81 22.01 -58.44
N ASP A 584 -3.13 22.12 -59.73
CA ASP A 584 -4.40 21.69 -60.34
C ASP A 584 -5.65 22.22 -59.59
N GLY A 585 -5.54 23.41 -58.98
CA GLY A 585 -6.60 23.99 -58.14
C GLY A 585 -6.79 23.32 -56.77
N GLN A 586 -5.85 22.46 -56.35
CA GLN A 586 -5.85 21.75 -55.08
C GLN A 586 -4.61 22.07 -54.25
N VAL A 587 -4.69 21.89 -52.93
CA VAL A 587 -3.53 21.96 -52.04
C VAL A 587 -2.99 20.55 -51.83
N LEU A 588 -1.76 20.31 -52.26
CA LEU A 588 -0.98 19.11 -52.02
C LEU A 588 -0.02 19.34 -50.86
N GLN A 589 0.28 18.32 -50.07
CA GLN A 589 1.24 18.45 -48.97
C GLN A 589 2.01 17.16 -48.70
N THR A 590 3.27 17.30 -48.30
CA THR A 590 4.15 16.17 -47.91
C THR A 590 5.11 16.59 -46.80
N LYS A 591 5.57 15.62 -46.01
CA LYS A 591 6.65 15.79 -45.04
C LYS A 591 8.00 15.54 -45.73
N SER A 592 9.01 16.29 -45.32
CA SER A 592 10.42 16.00 -45.61
C SER A 592 11.22 16.00 -44.32
N ILE A 593 12.11 15.01 -44.19
CA ILE A 593 13.14 14.99 -43.15
C ILE A 593 14.47 15.18 -43.88
N LYS A 594 15.25 16.14 -43.41
CA LYS A 594 16.58 16.42 -43.95
C LYS A 594 17.65 16.27 -42.88
#